data_AF-A0A9N9ASJ7-F1
#
_entry.id   AF-A0A9N9ASJ7-F1
#
_cell.length_a   1.000
_cell.length_b   1.000
_cell.length_c   1.000
_cell.angle_alpha   90.00
_cell.angle_beta   90.00
_cell.angle_gamma   90.00
#
_symmetry.space_group_name_H-M   'P 1'
#
loop_
_entity.id
_entity.type
_entity.pdbx_description
1 polymer ?
#
loop_
_entity_poly.entity_id
_entity_poly.type
_entity_poly.pdbx_seq_one_letter_code
_entity_poly.pdbx_strand_id
1 'polypeptide(L)'
;LAASVTEHDAKKAGAEVVRQVDSPLLSSLLYPGLQALDEEYLQVDAQFGGVDQRKIFVFAEKCLPNLGYKKRAHLMNPMVPGLQGSKMSSSDVDSKIDLLDDKKTVARKLNKAFCEEGNVEDNGILAFVKSVLFPLGSLGDNKPQFIIKRPEKFGGDVTYTEYQLLEDDFRDKKVHPGDLKAAAIEAINNLLEPIRQKWANDPKLPELTNLAYPSPTKVTKKKESKKHNRPPEAVKAEKPVDVSRLDIRVAKILEAKVHPGNPKSYVSTVDVGDESGEPRTVVSGLASYVPIEEMQGRLVAAVCNLKAGNFQGIRSSAMLLAASSADRSVIELLDIPPDSIVGEAITWEGYEKAQRGAEEFNRKQQIFEKVAESFTLDEGGVAVYKGIPFKTSKGVVTAKTVRGGSIG
;
A
#
# COMPACT_ATOMS: atom_id res chain seq x y z
N LEU A 1 18.69 28.23 -20.19
CA LEU A 1 18.77 27.42 -18.96
C LEU A 1 19.59 26.14 -19.10
N ALA A 2 19.27 25.25 -20.05
CA ALA A 2 20.00 23.98 -20.20
C ALA A 2 21.52 24.14 -20.46
N ALA A 3 21.93 25.20 -21.16
CA ALA A 3 23.34 25.50 -21.40
C ALA A 3 24.12 25.96 -20.14
N SER A 4 23.42 26.41 -19.09
CA SER A 4 24.03 27.00 -17.89
C SER A 4 23.89 26.11 -16.64
N VAL A 5 23.06 25.07 -16.69
CA VAL A 5 22.79 24.18 -15.57
C VAL A 5 23.53 22.87 -15.78
N THR A 6 24.25 22.40 -14.76
CA THR A 6 24.92 21.10 -14.80
C THR A 6 23.92 19.96 -14.59
N GLU A 7 24.20 18.80 -15.15
CA GLU A 7 23.40 17.59 -14.93
C GLU A 7 23.27 17.27 -13.44
N HIS A 8 24.37 17.41 -12.69
CA HIS A 8 24.42 17.20 -11.26
C HIS A 8 23.43 18.10 -10.50
N ASP A 9 23.41 19.40 -10.80
CA ASP A 9 22.51 20.35 -10.12
C ASP A 9 21.05 20.09 -10.48
N ALA A 10 20.76 19.76 -11.74
CA ALA A 10 19.42 19.38 -12.18
C ALA A 10 18.92 18.10 -11.46
N LYS A 11 19.75 17.06 -11.39
CA LYS A 11 19.42 15.82 -10.69
C LYS A 11 19.21 16.04 -9.19
N LYS A 12 20.07 16.85 -8.56
CA LYS A 12 19.96 17.21 -7.15
C LYS A 12 18.68 17.99 -6.86
N ALA A 13 18.32 18.94 -7.73
CA ALA A 13 17.12 19.76 -7.58
C ALA A 13 15.84 18.91 -7.60
N GLY A 14 15.75 17.95 -8.53
CA GLY A 14 14.58 17.08 -8.70
C GLY A 14 14.49 15.89 -7.75
N ALA A 15 15.47 15.66 -6.87
CA ALA A 15 15.62 14.39 -6.13
C ALA A 15 14.41 13.99 -5.26
N GLU A 16 13.65 14.95 -4.72
CA GLU A 16 12.51 14.69 -3.82
C GLU A 16 11.14 14.76 -4.51
N VAL A 17 11.11 15.25 -5.76
CA VAL A 17 9.88 15.53 -6.51
C VAL A 17 9.75 14.59 -7.70
N VAL A 18 10.83 14.43 -8.45
CA VAL A 18 10.86 13.54 -9.61
C VAL A 18 10.99 12.10 -9.14
N ARG A 19 10.20 11.22 -9.74
CA ARG A 19 10.27 9.78 -9.47
C ARG A 19 11.68 9.27 -9.75
N GLN A 20 12.32 8.74 -8.72
CA GLN A 20 13.61 8.09 -8.86
C GLN A 20 13.41 6.71 -9.50
N VAL A 21 14.16 6.46 -10.57
CA VAL A 21 14.20 5.20 -11.32
C VAL A 21 15.66 4.86 -11.60
N ASP A 22 15.96 3.58 -11.77
CA ASP A 22 17.35 3.09 -11.96
C ASP A 22 18.04 3.73 -13.17
N SER A 23 17.27 4.01 -14.22
CA SER A 23 17.72 4.73 -15.41
C SER A 23 16.91 6.02 -15.59
N PRO A 24 17.35 7.15 -15.00
CA PRO A 24 16.64 8.42 -15.09
C PRO A 24 16.50 8.88 -16.54
N LEU A 25 15.27 9.19 -16.95
CA LEU A 25 15.01 9.76 -18.28
C LEU A 25 15.49 11.22 -18.33
N LEU A 26 15.85 11.72 -19.52
CA LEU A 26 16.21 13.13 -19.71
C LEU A 26 15.12 14.10 -19.20
N SER A 27 13.85 13.70 -19.31
CA SER A 27 12.72 14.48 -18.78
C SER A 27 12.86 14.81 -17.29
N SER A 28 13.47 13.91 -16.50
CA SER A 28 13.72 14.14 -15.07
C SER A 28 14.69 15.29 -14.81
N LEU A 29 15.65 15.51 -15.70
CA LEU A 29 16.66 16.56 -15.60
C LEU A 29 16.12 17.91 -16.08
N LEU A 30 15.19 17.89 -17.03
CA LEU A 30 14.55 19.11 -17.54
C LEU A 30 13.52 19.68 -16.55
N TYR A 31 12.87 18.82 -15.76
CA TYR A 31 11.73 19.18 -14.92
C TYR A 31 11.99 20.37 -13.97
N PRO A 32 13.06 20.42 -13.16
CA PRO A 32 13.30 21.55 -12.26
C PRO A 32 13.50 22.87 -13.02
N GLY A 33 14.07 22.80 -14.22
CA GLY A 33 14.28 23.97 -15.07
C GLY A 33 12.99 24.52 -15.67
N LEU A 34 12.06 23.64 -16.06
CA LEU A 34 10.73 24.04 -16.53
C LEU A 34 9.95 24.70 -15.40
N GLN A 35 9.93 24.08 -14.21
CA GLN A 35 9.23 24.64 -13.04
C GLN A 35 9.79 26.00 -12.60
N ALA A 36 11.12 26.20 -12.70
CA ALA A 36 11.72 27.51 -12.44
C ALA A 36 11.27 28.56 -13.47
N LEU A 37 11.23 28.21 -14.75
CA LEU A 37 10.80 29.13 -15.80
C LEU A 37 9.30 29.47 -15.70
N ASP A 38 8.46 28.58 -15.16
CA ASP A 38 7.05 28.88 -14.90
C ASP A 38 6.89 30.15 -14.05
N GLU A 39 7.79 30.42 -13.10
CA GLU A 39 7.75 31.65 -12.29
C GLU A 39 7.85 32.94 -13.12
N GLU A 40 8.65 32.90 -14.18
CA GLU A 40 8.82 34.02 -15.11
C GLU A 40 7.64 34.10 -16.08
N TYR A 41 7.29 32.98 -16.71
CA TYR A 41 6.27 32.96 -17.75
C TYR A 41 4.84 33.14 -17.21
N LEU A 42 4.59 32.79 -15.95
CA LEU A 42 3.35 33.13 -15.24
C LEU A 42 3.38 34.53 -14.62
N GLN A 43 4.51 35.24 -14.70
CA GLN A 43 4.71 36.60 -14.19
C GLN A 43 4.38 36.77 -12.70
N VAL A 44 4.74 35.77 -11.89
CA VAL A 44 4.45 35.78 -10.45
C VAL A 44 5.60 36.36 -9.64
N ASP A 45 5.27 36.82 -8.43
CA ASP A 45 6.23 37.27 -7.42
C ASP A 45 6.59 36.18 -6.41
N ALA A 46 5.75 35.15 -6.29
CA ALA A 46 5.95 34.04 -5.38
C ALA A 46 5.44 32.71 -5.94
N GLN A 47 6.07 31.62 -5.53
CA GLN A 47 5.61 30.26 -5.75
C GLN A 47 5.28 29.60 -4.40
N PHE A 48 4.13 28.94 -4.34
CA PHE A 48 3.69 28.17 -3.16
C PHE A 48 3.75 26.67 -3.46
N GLY A 49 4.23 25.89 -2.50
CA GLY A 49 4.25 24.42 -2.59
C GLY A 49 4.69 23.76 -1.30
N GLY A 50 4.78 22.42 -1.30
CA GLY A 50 5.25 21.67 -0.13
C GLY A 50 6.73 21.90 0.16
N VAL A 51 7.15 21.63 1.41
CA VAL A 51 8.58 21.61 1.77
C VAL A 51 9.41 20.62 0.94
N ASP A 52 8.79 19.61 0.32
CA ASP A 52 9.45 18.68 -0.60
C ASP A 52 9.85 19.33 -1.94
N GLN A 53 9.31 20.53 -2.25
CA GLN A 53 9.71 21.35 -3.39
C GLN A 53 10.95 22.22 -3.11
N ARG A 54 11.44 22.27 -1.87
CA ARG A 54 12.51 23.19 -1.42
C ARG A 54 13.74 23.17 -2.32
N LYS A 55 14.17 22.00 -2.78
CA LYS A 55 15.35 21.87 -3.66
C LYS A 55 15.13 22.50 -5.03
N ILE A 56 13.91 22.46 -5.57
CA ILE A 56 13.55 23.10 -6.82
C ILE A 56 13.44 24.62 -6.63
N PHE A 57 12.85 25.08 -5.53
CA PHE A 57 12.77 26.51 -5.20
C PHE A 57 14.16 27.16 -5.09
N VAL A 58 15.07 26.54 -4.32
CA VAL A 58 16.46 27.02 -4.22
C VAL A 58 17.18 26.97 -5.57
N PHE A 59 16.88 25.98 -6.40
CA PHE A 59 17.39 25.89 -7.75
C PHE A 59 16.89 27.05 -8.63
N ALA A 60 15.60 27.39 -8.59
CA ALA A 60 15.03 28.52 -9.31
C ALA A 60 15.67 29.85 -8.89
N GLU A 61 15.84 30.08 -7.58
CA GLU A 61 16.52 31.27 -7.05
C GLU A 61 17.96 31.42 -7.54
N LYS A 62 18.67 30.29 -7.75
CA LYS A 62 20.04 30.28 -8.27
C LYS A 62 20.08 30.50 -9.77
N CYS A 63 19.16 29.90 -10.52
CA CYS A 63 19.26 29.79 -11.96
C CYS A 63 18.55 30.91 -12.74
N LEU A 64 17.43 31.44 -12.24
CA LEU A 64 16.69 32.51 -12.91
C LEU A 64 17.51 33.80 -13.09
N PRO A 65 18.30 34.27 -12.11
CA PRO A 65 19.16 35.45 -12.28
C PRO A 65 20.19 35.30 -13.40
N ASN A 66 20.68 34.08 -13.67
CA ASN A 66 21.64 33.83 -14.76
C ASN A 66 21.03 34.06 -16.14
N LEU A 67 19.70 34.11 -16.24
CA LEU A 67 18.96 34.41 -17.46
C LEU A 67 18.47 35.88 -17.49
N GLY A 68 18.82 36.68 -16.47
CA GLY A 68 18.35 38.07 -16.32
C GLY A 68 16.97 38.20 -15.67
N TYR A 69 16.41 37.12 -15.13
CA TYR A 69 15.09 37.13 -14.49
C TYR A 69 15.18 37.42 -12.99
N LYS A 70 14.12 37.98 -12.41
CA LYS A 70 14.03 38.22 -10.96
C LYS A 70 13.95 36.91 -10.18
N LYS A 71 14.46 36.92 -8.94
CA LYS A 71 14.16 35.85 -7.98
C LYS A 71 12.72 36.01 -7.48
N ARG A 72 12.09 34.91 -7.07
CA ARG A 72 10.75 34.90 -6.48
C ARG A 72 10.81 34.52 -5.00
N ALA A 73 9.77 34.90 -4.27
CA ALA A 73 9.54 34.40 -2.93
C ALA A 73 9.01 32.96 -2.99
N HIS A 74 9.40 32.13 -2.02
CA HIS A 74 8.97 30.74 -1.93
C HIS A 74 8.26 30.49 -0.60
N LEU A 75 6.98 30.12 -0.67
CA LEU A 75 6.14 29.83 0.48
C LEU A 75 5.97 28.31 0.58
N MET A 76 6.42 27.72 1.69
CA MET A 76 6.45 26.26 1.86
C MET A 76 5.50 25.79 2.96
N ASN A 77 4.50 24.98 2.62
CA ASN A 77 3.66 24.33 3.63
C ASN A 77 4.31 23.03 4.15
N PRO A 78 4.12 22.68 5.43
CA PRO A 78 4.63 21.42 5.98
C PRO A 78 4.00 20.22 5.28
N MET A 79 4.71 19.09 5.29
CA MET A 79 4.13 17.83 4.82
C MET A 79 3.06 17.37 5.81
N VAL A 80 1.82 17.25 5.33
CA VAL A 80 0.76 16.59 6.10
C VAL A 80 1.02 15.08 6.03
N PRO A 81 1.23 14.39 7.17
CA PRO A 81 1.33 12.94 7.19
C PRO A 81 0.08 12.30 6.56
N GLY A 82 0.28 11.18 5.87
CA GLY A 82 -0.83 10.34 5.45
C GLY A 82 -1.54 9.71 6.64
N LEU A 83 -2.71 9.11 6.39
CA LEU A 83 -3.55 8.54 7.44
C LEU A 83 -2.86 7.44 8.27
N GLN A 84 -1.81 6.83 7.73
CA GLN A 84 -1.03 5.77 8.41
C GLN A 84 0.24 6.30 9.09
N GLY A 85 0.41 7.62 9.22
CA GLY A 85 1.59 8.26 9.83
C GLY A 85 2.78 8.46 8.89
N SER A 86 2.77 7.87 7.69
CA SER A 86 3.82 8.04 6.66
C SER A 86 3.44 9.01 5.54
N LYS A 87 4.37 9.38 4.64
CA LYS A 87 4.05 10.20 3.45
C LYS A 87 2.89 9.60 2.64
N MET A 88 1.92 10.43 2.25
CA MET A 88 0.82 9.99 1.38
C MET A 88 1.36 9.42 0.06
N SER A 89 0.82 8.29 -0.39
CA SER A 89 1.28 7.62 -1.60
C SER A 89 0.13 7.30 -2.55
N SER A 90 0.25 7.72 -3.80
CA SER A 90 -0.72 7.35 -4.83
C SER A 90 -0.71 5.85 -5.16
N SER A 91 0.33 5.10 -4.76
CA SER A 91 0.38 3.65 -4.95
C SER A 91 -0.31 2.84 -3.86
N ASP A 92 -0.52 3.43 -2.67
CA ASP A 92 -1.32 2.81 -1.61
C ASP A 92 -2.68 3.49 -1.51
N VAL A 93 -3.73 2.76 -1.93
CA VAL A 93 -5.12 3.23 -1.95
C VAL A 93 -5.64 3.56 -0.55
N ASP A 94 -5.12 2.89 0.49
CA ASP A 94 -5.53 3.11 1.88
C ASP A 94 -4.72 4.23 2.56
N SER A 95 -3.64 4.73 1.93
CA SER A 95 -2.82 5.80 2.51
C SER A 95 -3.40 7.21 2.32
N LYS A 96 -4.40 7.34 1.42
CA LYS A 96 -5.05 8.62 1.06
C LYS A 96 -6.55 8.47 0.99
N ILE A 97 -7.25 9.58 1.23
CA ILE A 97 -8.68 9.72 0.97
C ILE A 97 -8.84 10.37 -0.39
N ASP A 98 -9.55 9.71 -1.30
CA ASP A 98 -9.90 10.31 -2.59
C ASP A 98 -11.08 11.27 -2.40
N LEU A 99 -11.11 12.36 -3.18
CA LEU A 99 -12.20 13.35 -3.10
C LEU A 99 -13.57 12.74 -3.44
N LEU A 100 -13.58 11.64 -4.20
CA LEU A 100 -14.79 10.92 -4.61
C LEU A 100 -15.01 9.59 -3.86
N ASP A 101 -14.16 9.25 -2.88
CA ASP A 101 -14.40 8.07 -2.04
C ASP A 101 -15.78 8.16 -1.40
N ASP A 102 -16.56 7.08 -1.36
CA ASP A 102 -17.87 7.08 -0.69
C ASP A 102 -17.74 7.12 0.86
N LYS A 103 -18.86 7.37 1.55
CA LYS A 103 -18.89 7.47 3.04
C LYS A 103 -18.33 6.23 3.74
N LYS A 104 -18.59 5.03 3.21
CA LYS A 104 -18.14 3.77 3.79
C LYS A 104 -16.63 3.59 3.59
N THR A 105 -16.11 3.99 2.43
CA THR A 105 -14.69 3.93 2.10
C THR A 105 -13.88 4.90 2.96
N VAL A 106 -14.37 6.13 3.16
CA VAL A 106 -13.77 7.07 4.12
C VAL A 106 -13.74 6.46 5.51
N ALA A 107 -14.86 5.95 6.02
CA ALA A 107 -14.93 5.33 7.34
C ALA A 107 -13.95 4.15 7.49
N ARG A 108 -13.88 3.27 6.48
CA ARG A 108 -12.94 2.13 6.46
C ARG A 108 -11.49 2.60 6.58
N LYS A 109 -11.08 3.60 5.80
CA LYS A 109 -9.71 4.13 5.78
C LYS A 109 -9.34 4.78 7.12
N LEU A 110 -10.21 5.62 7.68
CA LEU A 110 -9.98 6.26 8.97
C LEU A 110 -9.98 5.27 10.13
N ASN A 111 -10.83 4.24 10.09
CA ASN A 111 -10.83 3.20 11.13
C ASN A 111 -9.53 2.39 11.15
N LYS A 112 -8.95 2.13 9.97
CA LYS A 112 -7.66 1.45 9.80
C LYS A 112 -6.45 2.33 10.14
N ALA A 113 -6.60 3.65 10.14
CA ALA A 113 -5.54 4.59 10.50
C ALA A 113 -5.00 4.31 11.90
N PHE A 114 -3.67 4.42 12.07
CA PHE A 114 -3.04 4.33 13.38
C PHE A 114 -3.46 5.53 14.24
N CYS A 115 -3.93 5.27 15.46
CA CYS A 115 -4.38 6.28 16.41
C CYS A 115 -4.32 5.66 17.81
N GLU A 116 -3.18 5.83 18.47
CA GLU A 116 -2.95 5.36 19.83
C GLU A 116 -3.42 6.41 20.84
N GLU A 117 -4.02 5.96 21.94
CA GLU A 117 -4.57 6.85 22.97
C GLU A 117 -3.47 7.66 23.66
N GLY A 118 -3.62 8.98 23.74
CA GLY A 118 -2.62 9.88 24.28
C GLY A 118 -1.48 10.22 23.32
N ASN A 119 -1.34 9.51 22.20
CA ASN A 119 -0.26 9.77 21.24
C ASN A 119 -0.64 10.90 20.26
N VAL A 120 -0.02 12.06 20.46
CA VAL A 120 -0.15 13.23 19.57
C VAL A 120 0.92 13.27 18.47
N GLU A 121 2.01 12.53 18.64
CA GLU A 121 3.11 12.42 17.68
C GLU A 121 2.77 11.34 16.64
N ASP A 122 3.16 11.57 15.37
CA ASP A 122 2.88 10.65 14.25
C ASP A 122 1.39 10.24 14.08
N ASN A 123 0.47 11.03 14.65
CA ASN A 123 -0.96 10.78 14.56
C ASN A 123 -1.56 11.42 13.31
N GLY A 124 -1.70 10.63 12.24
CA GLY A 124 -2.20 11.10 10.94
C GLY A 124 -3.62 11.69 10.99
N ILE A 125 -4.44 11.28 11.96
CA ILE A 125 -5.79 11.84 12.13
C ILE A 125 -5.70 13.24 12.73
N LEU A 126 -5.01 13.40 13.87
CA LEU A 126 -4.79 14.72 14.47
C LEU A 126 -4.10 15.68 13.51
N ALA A 127 -3.10 15.21 12.75
CA ALA A 127 -2.42 16.02 11.77
C ALA A 127 -3.36 16.50 10.64
N PHE A 128 -4.29 15.65 10.19
CA PHE A 128 -5.32 16.03 9.23
C PHE A 128 -6.31 17.02 9.81
N VAL A 129 -6.76 16.82 11.06
CA VAL A 129 -7.64 17.77 11.76
C VAL A 129 -6.95 19.14 11.86
N LYS A 130 -5.68 19.19 12.27
CA LYS A 130 -4.85 20.41 12.38
C LYS A 130 -4.68 21.15 11.07
N SER A 131 -4.33 20.42 10.02
CA SER A 131 -3.80 21.00 8.77
C SER A 131 -4.88 21.25 7.72
N VAL A 132 -6.03 20.59 7.87
CA VAL A 132 -7.13 20.63 6.89
C VAL A 132 -8.43 21.08 7.55
N LEU A 133 -8.94 20.36 8.55
CA LEU A 133 -10.30 20.63 9.06
C LEU A 133 -10.40 21.96 9.82
N PHE A 134 -9.45 22.28 10.70
CA PHE A 134 -9.44 23.58 11.39
C PHE A 134 -9.26 24.76 10.42
N PRO A 135 -8.25 24.77 9.52
CA PRO A 135 -8.09 25.86 8.55
C PRO A 135 -9.30 26.03 7.63
N LEU A 136 -9.90 24.93 7.13
CA LEU A 136 -11.10 25.00 6.29
C LEU A 136 -12.32 25.51 7.06
N GLY A 137 -12.49 25.10 8.33
CA GLY A 137 -13.53 25.61 9.21
C GLY A 137 -13.39 27.10 9.54
N SER A 138 -12.18 27.66 9.34
CA SER A 138 -11.88 29.09 9.51
C SER A 138 -12.07 29.91 8.23
N LEU A 139 -12.43 29.28 7.10
CA LEU A 139 -12.64 30.03 5.86
C LEU A 139 -13.93 30.85 5.91
N GLY A 140 -13.85 32.11 5.47
CA GLY A 140 -14.93 33.09 5.56
C GLY A 140 -15.05 33.69 6.96
N ASP A 141 -16.27 34.06 7.38
CA ASP A 141 -16.54 34.61 8.71
C ASP A 141 -16.80 33.52 9.78
N ASN A 142 -16.51 32.26 9.46
CA ASN A 142 -16.77 31.13 10.34
C ASN A 142 -15.67 30.98 11.40
N LYS A 143 -16.08 30.71 12.64
CA LYS A 143 -15.16 30.23 13.66
C LYS A 143 -14.86 28.76 13.39
N PRO A 144 -13.60 28.33 13.38
CA PRO A 144 -13.28 26.91 13.24
C PRO A 144 -13.84 26.13 14.42
N GLN A 145 -14.44 24.98 14.12
CA GLN A 145 -15.02 24.10 15.13
C GLN A 145 -14.75 22.65 14.75
N PHE A 146 -14.33 21.85 15.72
CA PHE A 146 -14.27 20.41 15.58
C PHE A 146 -15.14 19.78 16.68
N ILE A 147 -16.18 19.06 16.28
CA ILE A 147 -17.20 18.54 17.19
C ILE A 147 -16.98 17.04 17.36
N ILE A 148 -16.78 16.60 18.59
CA ILE A 148 -16.73 15.18 18.97
C ILE A 148 -18.06 14.82 19.62
N LYS A 149 -18.83 13.97 18.95
CA LYS A 149 -20.09 13.44 19.48
C LYS A 149 -19.85 12.16 20.25
N ARG A 150 -20.27 12.10 21.51
CA ARG A 150 -20.10 10.89 22.34
C ARG A 150 -21.21 10.79 23.39
N PRO A 151 -21.58 9.56 23.81
CA PRO A 151 -22.60 9.36 24.84
C PRO A 151 -22.32 10.13 26.14
N GLU A 152 -23.37 10.56 26.85
CA GLU A 152 -23.25 11.29 28.13
C GLU A 152 -22.41 10.54 29.17
N LYS A 153 -22.50 9.20 29.20
CA LYS A 153 -21.67 8.35 30.08
C LYS A 153 -20.16 8.49 29.87
N PHE A 154 -19.73 9.06 28.74
CA PHE A 154 -18.34 9.35 28.40
C PHE A 154 -18.04 10.85 28.35
N GLY A 155 -18.91 11.69 28.93
CA GLY A 155 -18.71 13.14 29.04
C GLY A 155 -19.49 13.99 28.03
N GLY A 156 -20.33 13.38 27.18
CA GLY A 156 -21.18 14.11 26.23
C GLY A 156 -20.41 14.77 25.09
N ASP A 157 -21.16 15.41 24.19
CA ASP A 157 -20.61 16.11 23.02
C ASP A 157 -19.66 17.24 23.44
N VAL A 158 -18.53 17.35 22.73
CA VAL A 158 -17.51 18.39 22.98
C VAL A 158 -17.21 19.14 21.68
N THR A 159 -17.17 20.46 21.76
CA THR A 159 -16.83 21.34 20.64
C THR A 159 -15.50 22.03 20.91
N TYR A 160 -14.51 21.80 20.05
CA TYR A 160 -13.20 22.45 20.10
C TYR A 160 -13.16 23.61 19.11
N THR A 161 -12.90 24.82 19.59
CA THR A 161 -12.72 26.02 18.75
C THR A 161 -11.26 26.28 18.39
N GLU A 162 -10.34 25.61 19.07
CA GLU A 162 -8.90 25.71 18.85
C GLU A 162 -8.29 24.32 18.82
N TYR A 163 -7.35 24.10 17.89
CA TYR A 163 -6.70 22.80 17.75
C TYR A 163 -5.92 22.39 19.00
N GLN A 164 -5.29 23.35 19.69
CA GLN A 164 -4.48 23.05 20.87
C GLN A 164 -5.29 22.39 21.98
N LEU A 165 -6.54 22.83 22.20
CA LEU A 165 -7.44 22.24 23.19
C LEU A 165 -7.76 20.77 22.87
N LEU A 166 -7.97 20.45 21.59
CA LEU A 166 -8.19 19.07 21.15
C LEU A 166 -6.94 18.21 21.35
N GLU A 167 -5.77 18.74 21.00
CA GLU A 167 -4.48 18.04 21.15
C GLU A 167 -4.18 17.76 22.63
N ASP A 168 -4.42 18.73 23.51
CA ASP A 168 -4.22 18.60 24.96
C ASP A 168 -5.19 17.58 25.56
N ASP A 169 -6.48 17.63 25.22
CA ASP A 169 -7.46 16.67 25.72
C ASP A 169 -7.24 15.25 25.17
N PHE A 170 -6.71 15.11 23.95
CA PHE A 170 -6.29 13.81 23.42
C PHE A 170 -5.05 13.28 24.17
N ARG A 171 -4.04 14.13 24.40
CA ARG A 171 -2.82 13.79 25.16
C ARG A 171 -3.14 13.35 26.59
N ASP A 172 -4.07 14.06 27.24
CA ASP A 172 -4.56 13.76 28.59
C ASP A 172 -5.53 12.56 28.64
N LYS A 173 -5.77 11.89 27.51
CA LYS A 173 -6.68 10.74 27.37
C LYS A 173 -8.13 11.05 27.73
N LYS A 174 -8.55 12.31 27.62
CA LYS A 174 -9.95 12.73 27.76
C LYS A 174 -10.74 12.48 26.48
N VAL A 175 -10.06 12.33 25.34
CA VAL A 175 -10.64 11.94 24.06
C VAL A 175 -10.14 10.56 23.66
N HIS A 176 -11.04 9.60 23.56
CA HIS A 176 -10.72 8.25 23.12
C HIS A 176 -10.45 8.21 21.59
N PRO A 177 -9.49 7.40 21.09
CA PRO A 177 -9.21 7.28 19.65
C PRO A 177 -10.42 6.98 18.76
N GLY A 178 -11.36 6.18 19.27
CA GLY A 178 -12.60 5.86 18.56
C GLY A 178 -13.50 7.07 18.34
N ASP A 179 -13.60 7.95 19.33
CA ASP A 179 -14.42 9.17 19.26
C ASP A 179 -13.78 10.18 18.29
N LEU A 180 -12.45 10.34 18.38
CA LEU A 180 -11.69 11.18 17.44
C LEU A 180 -11.86 10.70 15.99
N LYS A 181 -11.77 9.38 15.76
CA LYS A 181 -12.00 8.77 14.44
C LYS A 181 -13.42 9.03 13.93
N ALA A 182 -14.43 8.82 14.77
CA ALA A 182 -15.83 9.04 14.40
C ALA A 182 -16.09 10.50 14.02
N ALA A 183 -15.60 11.45 14.82
CA ALA A 183 -15.70 12.88 14.55
C ALA A 183 -14.98 13.27 13.24
N ALA A 184 -13.77 12.76 13.01
CA ALA A 184 -13.03 13.00 11.78
C ALA A 184 -13.76 12.43 10.55
N ILE A 185 -14.36 11.24 10.65
CA ILE A 185 -15.17 10.63 9.57
C ILE A 185 -16.37 11.51 9.23
N GLU A 186 -17.10 12.02 10.23
CA GLU A 186 -18.23 12.91 10.01
C GLU A 186 -17.79 14.21 9.33
N ALA A 187 -16.75 14.87 9.87
CA ALA A 187 -16.24 16.13 9.34
C ALA A 187 -15.72 16.00 7.90
N ILE A 188 -14.95 14.94 7.59
CA ILE A 188 -14.44 14.68 6.24
C ILE A 188 -15.59 14.39 5.28
N ASN A 189 -16.59 13.61 5.69
CA ASN A 189 -17.73 13.34 4.81
C ASN A 189 -18.54 14.61 4.51
N ASN A 190 -18.73 15.49 5.49
CA ASN A 190 -19.39 16.78 5.26
C ASN A 190 -18.60 17.65 4.27
N LEU A 191 -17.27 17.62 4.34
CA LEU A 191 -16.39 18.32 3.40
C LEU A 191 -16.48 17.74 1.97
N LEU A 192 -16.52 16.41 1.84
CA LEU A 192 -16.55 15.73 0.54
C LEU A 192 -17.95 15.71 -0.10
N GLU A 193 -19.01 15.81 0.69
CA GLU A 193 -20.40 15.74 0.20
C GLU A 193 -20.71 16.71 -0.94
N PRO A 194 -20.42 18.03 -0.87
CA PRO A 194 -20.70 18.93 -1.98
C PRO A 194 -19.89 18.59 -3.24
N ILE A 195 -18.68 18.03 -3.10
CA ILE A 195 -17.85 17.59 -4.23
C ILE A 195 -18.50 16.39 -4.91
N ARG A 196 -18.91 15.38 -4.13
CA ARG A 196 -19.61 14.19 -4.63
C ARG A 196 -20.93 14.54 -5.30
N GLN A 197 -21.69 15.48 -4.73
CA GLN A 197 -22.94 15.95 -5.30
C GLN A 197 -22.71 16.68 -6.63
N LYS A 198 -21.72 17.59 -6.69
CA LYS A 198 -21.36 18.26 -7.94
C LYS A 198 -20.94 17.24 -9.01
N TRP A 199 -20.14 16.25 -8.64
CA TRP A 199 -19.73 15.17 -9.52
C TRP A 199 -20.91 14.32 -10.01
N ALA A 200 -21.86 13.98 -9.14
CA ALA A 200 -23.03 13.18 -9.51
C ALA A 200 -24.06 13.94 -10.37
N ASN A 201 -24.21 15.25 -10.13
CA ASN A 201 -25.23 16.08 -10.77
C ASN A 201 -24.80 16.65 -12.13
N ASP A 202 -23.50 16.71 -12.41
CA ASP A 202 -22.98 17.11 -13.72
C ASP A 202 -22.53 15.87 -14.51
N PRO A 203 -23.29 15.40 -15.52
CA PRO A 203 -22.96 14.18 -16.26
C PRO A 203 -21.61 14.24 -17.00
N LYS A 204 -21.05 15.43 -17.22
CA LYS A 204 -19.73 15.59 -17.84
C LYS A 204 -18.60 15.17 -16.89
N LEU A 205 -18.79 15.27 -15.57
CA LEU A 205 -17.74 14.96 -14.60
C LEU A 205 -17.48 13.45 -14.44
N PRO A 206 -18.49 12.57 -14.38
CA PRO A 206 -18.27 11.12 -14.43
C PRO A 206 -17.66 10.67 -15.75
N GLU A 207 -18.10 11.21 -16.89
CA GLU A 207 -17.51 10.93 -18.19
C GLU A 207 -16.02 11.34 -18.23
N LEU A 208 -15.72 12.56 -17.80
CA LEU A 208 -14.34 13.06 -17.69
C LEU A 208 -13.49 12.17 -16.77
N THR A 209 -14.04 11.73 -15.64
CA THR A 209 -13.32 10.88 -14.68
C THR A 209 -12.98 9.54 -15.30
N ASN A 210 -13.92 8.94 -16.03
CA ASN A 210 -13.70 7.67 -16.74
C ASN A 210 -12.69 7.82 -17.90
N LEU A 211 -12.66 8.97 -18.57
CA LEU A 211 -11.69 9.26 -19.62
C LEU A 211 -10.29 9.56 -19.07
N ALA A 212 -10.19 10.29 -17.97
CA ALA A 212 -8.92 10.67 -17.34
C ALA A 212 -8.27 9.50 -16.59
N TYR A 213 -9.10 8.67 -15.94
CA TYR A 213 -8.68 7.50 -15.18
C TYR A 213 -9.41 6.26 -15.71
N PRO A 214 -9.13 5.85 -16.96
CA PRO A 214 -9.76 4.68 -17.52
C PRO A 214 -9.43 3.48 -16.63
N SER A 215 -10.47 2.73 -16.25
CA SER A 215 -10.27 1.42 -15.64
C SER A 215 -9.32 0.65 -16.55
N PRO A 216 -8.20 0.10 -16.03
CA PRO A 216 -7.17 -0.46 -16.87
C PRO A 216 -7.79 -1.44 -17.85
N THR A 217 -7.72 -1.09 -19.13
CA THR A 217 -8.16 -1.94 -20.23
C THR A 217 -7.44 -3.27 -20.04
N LYS A 218 -8.18 -4.33 -19.71
CA LYS A 218 -7.69 -5.69 -19.89
C LYS A 218 -7.24 -5.74 -21.35
N VAL A 219 -5.93 -5.77 -21.61
CA VAL A 219 -5.41 -6.02 -22.95
C VAL A 219 -5.79 -7.45 -23.28
N THR A 220 -7.00 -7.62 -23.80
CA THR A 220 -7.45 -8.83 -24.45
C THR A 220 -6.59 -8.97 -25.70
N LYS A 221 -5.59 -9.86 -25.64
CA LYS A 221 -4.99 -10.43 -26.86
C LYS A 221 -6.16 -10.99 -27.68
N LYS A 222 -6.51 -10.32 -28.78
CA LYS A 222 -7.53 -10.75 -29.74
C LYS A 222 -7.16 -12.17 -30.21
N LYS A 223 -7.97 -13.16 -29.83
CA LYS A 223 -8.16 -14.38 -30.63
C LYS A 223 -9.37 -14.11 -31.53
N GLU A 224 -9.12 -14.09 -32.83
CA GLU A 224 -10.18 -14.16 -33.83
C GLU A 224 -10.87 -15.52 -33.76
N SER A 225 -12.21 -15.53 -33.63
CA SER A 225 -13.07 -16.45 -34.38
C SER A 225 -14.56 -16.17 -34.12
N LYS A 226 -15.22 -15.75 -35.21
CA LYS A 226 -16.61 -16.00 -35.67
C LYS A 226 -17.82 -15.61 -34.79
N LYS A 227 -18.68 -14.79 -35.42
CA LYS A 227 -20.06 -14.44 -35.06
C LYS A 227 -20.92 -15.69 -34.74
N HIS A 228 -21.56 -15.67 -33.58
CA HIS A 228 -22.92 -16.20 -33.42
C HIS A 228 -23.70 -15.36 -32.42
N ASN A 229 -24.98 -15.12 -32.76
CA ASN A 229 -25.95 -14.34 -32.00
C ASN A 229 -26.06 -14.82 -30.54
N ARG A 230 -25.98 -13.88 -29.58
CA ARG A 230 -26.29 -14.12 -28.16
C ARG A 230 -27.78 -13.88 -27.90
N PRO A 231 -28.50 -14.82 -27.26
CA PRO A 231 -29.61 -14.51 -26.37
C PRO A 231 -29.08 -14.05 -24.99
N PRO A 232 -29.94 -13.48 -24.11
CA PRO A 232 -29.53 -12.75 -22.91
C PRO A 232 -28.73 -13.59 -21.92
N GLU A 233 -27.78 -12.96 -21.23
CA GLU A 233 -26.88 -13.57 -20.25
C GLU A 233 -27.62 -14.20 -19.08
N ALA A 234 -27.38 -15.51 -18.87
CA ALA A 234 -27.63 -16.17 -17.61
C ALA A 234 -26.58 -15.72 -16.57
N VAL A 235 -27.07 -15.40 -15.38
CA VAL A 235 -26.30 -15.07 -14.17
C VAL A 235 -25.20 -16.12 -13.94
N LYS A 236 -23.92 -15.73 -14.06
CA LYS A 236 -22.79 -16.60 -13.68
C LYS A 236 -22.68 -16.63 -12.16
N ALA A 237 -22.82 -17.83 -11.60
CA ALA A 237 -22.55 -18.11 -10.19
C ALA A 237 -21.13 -17.64 -9.79
N GLU A 238 -21.02 -16.95 -8.66
CA GLU A 238 -19.73 -16.58 -8.06
C GLU A 238 -18.94 -17.85 -7.69
N LYS A 239 -17.68 -17.93 -8.12
CA LYS A 239 -16.81 -19.05 -7.78
C LYS A 239 -16.45 -18.98 -6.27
N PRO A 240 -16.46 -20.10 -5.54
CA PRO A 240 -16.04 -20.13 -4.14
C PRO A 240 -14.58 -19.63 -3.98
N VAL A 241 -14.34 -18.92 -2.88
CA VAL A 241 -13.01 -18.43 -2.47
C VAL A 241 -12.43 -19.44 -1.48
N ASP A 242 -11.64 -20.37 -1.99
CA ASP A 242 -11.00 -21.44 -1.23
C ASP A 242 -9.58 -21.72 -1.74
N VAL A 243 -8.88 -22.68 -1.12
CA VAL A 243 -7.48 -23.01 -1.42
C VAL A 243 -7.24 -23.47 -2.87
N SER A 244 -8.27 -23.93 -3.60
CA SER A 244 -8.13 -24.26 -5.03
C SER A 244 -7.80 -23.04 -5.89
N ARG A 245 -7.97 -21.83 -5.34
CA ARG A 245 -7.57 -20.57 -5.95
C ARG A 245 -6.09 -20.25 -5.76
N LEU A 246 -5.34 -20.93 -4.90
CA LEU A 246 -3.94 -20.60 -4.67
C LEU A 246 -3.02 -21.56 -5.41
N ASP A 247 -1.98 -21.01 -6.05
CA ASP A 247 -0.89 -21.78 -6.65
C ASP A 247 0.24 -21.85 -5.63
N ILE A 248 0.13 -22.80 -4.70
CA ILE A 248 1.14 -23.04 -3.66
C ILE A 248 2.00 -24.21 -4.10
N ARG A 249 3.32 -24.00 -4.20
CA ARG A 249 4.28 -24.99 -4.69
C ARG A 249 5.38 -25.24 -3.69
N VAL A 250 5.98 -26.43 -3.79
CA VAL A 250 7.31 -26.67 -3.22
C VAL A 250 8.32 -25.87 -4.02
N ALA A 251 9.12 -25.07 -3.33
CA ALA A 251 10.14 -24.22 -3.92
C ALA A 251 11.48 -24.43 -3.19
N LYS A 252 12.59 -24.04 -3.82
CA LYS A 252 13.93 -24.12 -3.24
C LYS A 252 14.58 -22.75 -3.21
N ILE A 253 15.03 -22.32 -2.03
CA ILE A 253 15.87 -21.12 -1.92
C ILE A 253 17.26 -21.47 -2.45
N LEU A 254 17.67 -20.82 -3.53
CA LEU A 254 19.01 -21.00 -4.11
C LEU A 254 20.04 -20.12 -3.40
N GLU A 255 19.64 -18.90 -3.06
CA GLU A 255 20.49 -17.93 -2.37
C GLU A 255 19.61 -16.99 -1.56
N ALA A 256 20.01 -16.65 -0.34
CA ALA A 256 19.40 -15.58 0.46
C ALA A 256 20.45 -14.54 0.88
N LYS A 257 20.07 -13.26 0.83
CA LYS A 257 20.89 -12.11 1.27
C LYS A 257 20.06 -11.18 2.15
N VAL A 258 20.69 -10.50 3.10
CA VAL A 258 20.04 -9.42 3.85
C VAL A 258 19.63 -8.31 2.89
N HIS A 259 18.39 -7.81 3.04
CA HIS A 259 17.86 -6.75 2.19
C HIS A 259 18.62 -5.43 2.44
N PRO A 260 19.15 -4.74 1.40
CA PRO A 260 20.03 -3.58 1.58
C PRO A 260 19.33 -2.38 2.23
N GLY A 261 18.02 -2.24 2.04
CA GLY A 261 17.20 -1.19 2.65
C GLY A 261 16.44 -1.58 3.93
N ASN A 262 16.51 -2.85 4.37
CA ASN A 262 15.81 -3.33 5.57
C ASN A 262 16.51 -4.55 6.17
N PRO A 263 17.25 -4.40 7.28
CA PRO A 263 17.98 -5.51 7.89
C PRO A 263 17.06 -6.60 8.47
N LYS A 264 15.76 -6.35 8.63
CA LYS A 264 14.77 -7.34 9.07
C LYS A 264 14.21 -8.19 7.93
N SER A 265 14.64 -7.96 6.70
CA SER A 265 14.18 -8.71 5.53
C SER A 265 15.31 -9.41 4.79
N TYR A 266 14.99 -10.53 4.16
CA TYR A 266 15.86 -11.19 3.19
C TYR A 266 15.37 -10.95 1.76
N VAL A 267 16.31 -10.89 0.83
CA VAL A 267 16.11 -11.03 -0.61
C VAL A 267 16.61 -12.41 -1.00
N SER A 268 15.69 -13.26 -1.44
CA SER A 268 15.98 -14.64 -1.80
C SER A 268 15.78 -14.87 -3.29
N THR A 269 16.70 -15.59 -3.90
CA THR A 269 16.55 -16.18 -5.24
C THR A 269 15.94 -17.57 -5.05
N VAL A 270 14.72 -17.78 -5.54
CA VAL A 270 13.90 -18.95 -5.23
C VAL A 270 13.47 -19.66 -6.51
N ASP A 271 13.85 -20.92 -6.67
CA ASP A 271 13.34 -21.79 -7.72
C ASP A 271 11.95 -22.32 -7.31
N VAL A 272 10.92 -21.93 -8.05
CA VAL A 272 9.52 -22.36 -7.85
C VAL A 272 9.06 -23.36 -8.91
N GLY A 273 9.99 -23.89 -9.71
CA GLY A 273 9.72 -24.79 -10.82
C GLY A 273 8.85 -24.15 -11.90
N ASP A 274 9.13 -22.90 -12.28
CA ASP A 274 8.47 -22.29 -13.44
C ASP A 274 8.91 -22.97 -14.75
N GLU A 275 8.03 -22.98 -15.76
CA GLU A 275 8.33 -23.59 -17.06
C GLU A 275 9.49 -22.91 -17.79
N SER A 276 9.77 -21.64 -17.49
CA SER A 276 10.94 -20.92 -18.02
C SER A 276 12.27 -21.42 -17.43
N GLY A 277 12.25 -22.12 -16.30
CA GLY A 277 13.45 -22.52 -15.55
C GLY A 277 14.15 -21.36 -14.82
N GLU A 278 13.60 -20.15 -14.85
CA GLU A 278 14.20 -18.98 -14.19
C GLU A 278 13.74 -18.88 -12.73
N PRO A 279 14.65 -18.69 -11.75
CA PRO A 279 14.27 -18.49 -10.37
C PRO A 279 13.65 -17.10 -10.16
N ARG A 280 12.75 -16.99 -9.18
CA ARG A 280 12.08 -15.75 -8.79
C ARG A 280 12.82 -15.05 -7.66
N THR A 281 12.81 -13.72 -7.67
CA THR A 281 13.19 -12.91 -6.51
C THR A 281 12.04 -12.87 -5.50
N VAL A 282 12.33 -13.12 -4.23
CA VAL A 282 11.35 -13.11 -3.13
C VAL A 282 11.90 -12.28 -1.97
N VAL A 283 11.12 -11.31 -1.51
CA VAL A 283 11.45 -10.50 -0.32
C VAL A 283 10.61 -10.99 0.85
N SER A 284 11.26 -11.40 1.93
CA SER A 284 10.60 -11.96 3.13
C SER A 284 11.05 -11.26 4.41
N GLY A 285 10.15 -11.08 5.37
CA GLY A 285 10.42 -10.47 6.67
C GLY A 285 11.04 -11.41 7.71
N LEU A 286 11.84 -12.39 7.26
CA LEU A 286 12.29 -13.51 8.09
C LEU A 286 13.63 -13.28 8.80
N ALA A 287 14.36 -12.19 8.51
CA ALA A 287 15.72 -12.03 9.01
C ALA A 287 15.84 -11.81 10.53
N SER A 288 14.74 -11.45 11.20
CA SER A 288 14.70 -11.37 12.67
C SER A 288 14.37 -12.70 13.36
N TYR A 289 14.00 -13.73 12.59
CA TYR A 289 13.43 -14.97 13.14
C TYR A 289 14.14 -16.23 12.65
N VAL A 290 14.63 -16.22 11.41
CA VAL A 290 15.30 -17.36 10.78
C VAL A 290 16.75 -16.97 10.44
N PRO A 291 17.76 -17.68 10.98
CA PRO A 291 19.15 -17.47 10.60
C PRO A 291 19.36 -17.66 9.10
N ILE A 292 20.28 -16.90 8.52
CA ILE A 292 20.51 -16.92 7.06
C ILE A 292 21.02 -18.28 6.58
N GLU A 293 21.73 -19.01 7.43
CA GLU A 293 22.24 -20.36 7.20
C GLU A 293 21.09 -21.36 7.02
N GLU A 294 20.00 -21.18 7.75
CA GLU A 294 18.79 -22.00 7.62
C GLU A 294 17.95 -21.64 6.39
N MET A 295 18.27 -20.54 5.71
CA MET A 295 17.61 -20.15 4.46
C MET A 295 18.29 -20.79 3.24
N GLN A 296 19.61 -20.99 3.27
CA GLN A 296 20.36 -21.42 2.09
C GLN A 296 20.01 -22.86 1.67
N GLY A 297 19.61 -23.06 0.41
CA GLY A 297 19.35 -24.39 -0.13
C GLY A 297 18.08 -25.08 0.38
N ARG A 298 17.29 -24.42 1.23
CA ARG A 298 16.12 -25.01 1.91
C ARG A 298 14.92 -25.14 0.98
N LEU A 299 14.18 -26.25 1.12
CA LEU A 299 12.85 -26.42 0.53
C LEU A 299 11.82 -25.66 1.36
N VAL A 300 10.93 -24.94 0.68
CA VAL A 300 9.93 -24.04 1.28
C VAL A 300 8.61 -24.14 0.53
N ALA A 301 7.50 -23.78 1.18
CA ALA A 301 6.22 -23.57 0.51
C ALA A 301 6.14 -22.14 -0.02
N ALA A 302 5.79 -21.97 -1.29
CA ALA A 302 5.71 -20.65 -1.92
C ALA A 302 4.41 -20.44 -2.70
N VAL A 303 3.77 -19.28 -2.50
CA VAL A 303 2.61 -18.83 -3.27
C VAL A 303 3.06 -18.13 -4.54
N CYS A 304 2.67 -18.67 -5.70
CA CYS A 304 3.22 -18.35 -7.01
C CYS A 304 2.29 -17.56 -7.93
N ASN A 305 1.01 -17.42 -7.60
CA ASN A 305 0.01 -16.68 -8.39
C ASN A 305 -0.44 -15.37 -7.74
N LEU A 306 0.38 -14.80 -6.85
CA LEU A 306 0.23 -13.43 -6.37
C LEU A 306 0.91 -12.47 -7.33
N LYS A 307 0.23 -11.36 -7.67
CA LYS A 307 0.87 -10.28 -8.42
C LYS A 307 2.11 -9.78 -7.69
N ALA A 308 3.22 -9.68 -8.44
CA ALA A 308 4.50 -9.22 -7.91
C ALA A 308 4.36 -7.87 -7.17
N GLY A 309 4.99 -7.78 -5.99
CA GLY A 309 4.98 -6.59 -5.13
C GLY A 309 6.36 -5.96 -5.05
N ASN A 310 6.44 -4.64 -4.99
CA ASN A 310 7.70 -3.93 -4.75
C ASN A 310 7.88 -3.69 -3.25
N PHE A 311 9.01 -4.13 -2.72
CA PHE A 311 9.39 -3.96 -1.33
C PHE A 311 10.71 -3.19 -1.30
N GLN A 312 10.63 -1.89 -0.96
CA GLN A 312 11.79 -1.00 -0.87
C GLN A 312 12.72 -1.05 -2.09
N GLY A 313 12.14 -1.05 -3.29
CA GLY A 313 12.88 -1.06 -4.56
C GLY A 313 13.12 -2.45 -5.14
N ILE A 314 12.91 -3.53 -4.38
CA ILE A 314 13.10 -4.90 -4.88
C ILE A 314 11.74 -5.54 -5.19
N ARG A 315 11.60 -6.05 -6.41
CA ARG A 315 10.38 -6.72 -6.88
C ARG A 315 10.35 -8.17 -6.39
N SER A 316 9.41 -8.49 -5.51
CA SER A 316 9.11 -9.85 -5.06
C SER A 316 8.03 -10.48 -5.91
N SER A 317 8.34 -11.61 -6.55
CA SER A 317 7.48 -12.31 -7.52
C SER A 317 6.88 -13.62 -6.99
N ALA A 318 7.05 -13.89 -5.69
CA ALA A 318 6.35 -14.93 -4.94
C ALA A 318 6.28 -14.54 -3.45
N MET A 319 5.66 -15.38 -2.63
CA MET A 319 5.60 -15.25 -1.17
C MET A 319 5.95 -16.58 -0.52
N LEU A 320 6.87 -16.58 0.45
CA LEU A 320 7.18 -17.77 1.26
C LEU A 320 6.17 -17.90 2.39
N LEU A 321 5.70 -19.11 2.67
CA LEU A 321 4.83 -19.38 3.80
C LEU A 321 5.64 -19.72 5.05
N ALA A 322 5.30 -19.07 6.16
CA ALA A 322 5.88 -19.32 7.47
C ALA A 322 4.79 -19.59 8.50
N ALA A 323 5.10 -20.44 9.47
CA ALA A 323 4.30 -20.62 10.67
C ALA A 323 4.59 -19.50 11.67
N SER A 324 3.55 -19.00 12.33
CA SER A 324 3.67 -18.05 13.42
C SER A 324 2.87 -18.53 14.64
N SER A 325 3.47 -18.45 15.82
CA SER A 325 2.77 -18.66 17.08
C SER A 325 1.67 -17.60 17.31
N ALA A 326 0.69 -17.90 18.16
CA ALA A 326 -0.46 -17.01 18.41
C ALA A 326 -0.05 -15.61 18.91
N ASP A 327 1.02 -15.53 19.69
CA ASP A 327 1.64 -14.30 20.21
C ASP A 327 2.70 -13.69 19.26
N ARG A 328 2.96 -14.34 18.11
CA ARG A 328 4.00 -14.00 17.12
C ARG A 328 5.42 -13.94 17.67
N SER A 329 5.68 -14.54 18.83
CA SER A 329 7.04 -14.63 19.41
C SER A 329 7.94 -15.57 18.62
N VAL A 330 7.37 -16.57 17.95
CA VAL A 330 8.08 -17.52 17.09
C VAL A 330 7.53 -17.43 15.67
N ILE A 331 8.44 -17.27 14.71
CA ILE A 331 8.15 -17.37 13.27
C ILE A 331 9.19 -18.29 12.65
N GLU A 332 8.74 -19.35 11.98
CA GLU A 332 9.61 -20.33 11.33
C GLU A 332 9.05 -20.72 9.97
N LEU A 333 9.94 -21.06 9.02
CA LEU A 333 9.50 -21.60 7.74
C LEU A 333 8.85 -22.97 7.92
N LEU A 334 7.85 -23.27 7.08
CA LEU A 334 7.27 -24.61 7.02
C LEU A 334 8.32 -25.63 6.58
N ASP A 335 8.32 -26.80 7.22
CA ASP A 335 9.15 -27.93 6.89
C ASP A 335 8.48 -28.78 5.83
N ILE A 336 9.06 -28.74 4.63
CA ILE A 336 8.70 -29.58 3.50
C ILE A 336 9.34 -30.95 3.68
N PRO A 337 8.62 -32.06 3.44
CA PRO A 337 9.20 -33.40 3.46
C PRO A 337 10.50 -33.48 2.63
N PRO A 338 11.53 -34.20 3.13
CA PRO A 338 12.71 -34.48 2.34
C PRO A 338 12.36 -35.12 0.99
N ASP A 339 13.16 -34.83 -0.03
CA ASP A 339 13.01 -35.35 -1.40
C ASP A 339 11.74 -34.89 -2.15
N SER A 340 10.98 -33.92 -1.61
CA SER A 340 9.91 -33.25 -2.35
C SER A 340 10.45 -32.57 -3.62
N ILE A 341 9.64 -32.57 -4.66
CA ILE A 341 10.03 -32.15 -6.01
C ILE A 341 9.78 -30.64 -6.14
N VAL A 342 10.83 -29.88 -6.46
CA VAL A 342 10.70 -28.44 -6.74
C VAL A 342 9.70 -28.21 -7.89
N GLY A 343 8.73 -27.33 -7.66
CA GLY A 343 7.65 -27.00 -8.58
C GLY A 343 6.39 -27.86 -8.45
N GLU A 344 6.40 -28.93 -7.64
CA GLU A 344 5.18 -29.69 -7.37
C GLU A 344 4.17 -28.85 -6.58
N ALA A 345 2.88 -29.05 -6.84
CA ALA A 345 1.83 -28.38 -6.11
C ALA A 345 1.67 -28.97 -4.71
N ILE A 346 1.48 -28.11 -3.72
CA ILE A 346 0.94 -28.52 -2.42
C ILE A 346 -0.56 -28.69 -2.59
N THR A 347 -1.09 -29.81 -2.09
CA THR A 347 -2.47 -30.27 -2.36
C THR A 347 -3.24 -30.52 -1.08
N TRP A 348 -4.57 -30.46 -1.19
CA TRP A 348 -5.54 -30.77 -0.14
C TRP A 348 -6.61 -31.69 -0.70
N GLU A 349 -6.94 -32.73 0.06
CA GLU A 349 -7.99 -33.68 -0.29
C GLU A 349 -9.35 -32.96 -0.38
N GLY A 350 -10.14 -33.22 -1.43
CA GLY A 350 -11.38 -32.49 -1.71
C GLY A 350 -11.20 -31.12 -2.36
N TYR A 351 -9.95 -30.69 -2.63
CA TYR A 351 -9.61 -29.45 -3.33
C TYR A 351 -8.65 -29.70 -4.50
N GLU A 352 -8.86 -30.77 -5.28
CA GLU A 352 -7.92 -31.26 -6.31
C GLU A 352 -7.75 -30.36 -7.55
N LYS A 353 -8.16 -29.09 -7.48
CA LYS A 353 -8.08 -28.10 -8.57
C LYS A 353 -7.05 -27.00 -8.34
N ALA A 354 -6.04 -27.20 -7.49
CA ALA A 354 -4.89 -26.30 -7.43
C ALA A 354 -4.16 -26.30 -8.78
N GLN A 355 -4.54 -25.38 -9.67
CA GLN A 355 -4.00 -25.31 -11.02
C GLN A 355 -2.67 -24.58 -10.95
N ARG A 356 -1.58 -25.28 -11.25
CA ARG A 356 -0.33 -24.64 -11.68
C ARG A 356 -0.68 -23.65 -12.80
N GLY A 357 -0.35 -22.37 -12.63
CA GLY A 357 -0.79 -21.33 -13.56
C GLY A 357 -2.23 -20.86 -13.36
N ALA A 358 -2.80 -21.02 -12.16
CA ALA A 358 -4.03 -20.38 -11.74
C ALA A 358 -3.97 -18.86 -12.01
N GLU A 359 -5.14 -18.26 -12.26
CA GLU A 359 -5.26 -16.82 -12.55
C GLU A 359 -4.42 -16.00 -11.54
N GLU A 360 -3.58 -15.11 -12.05
CA GLU A 360 -2.79 -14.23 -11.18
C GLU A 360 -3.76 -13.29 -10.46
N PHE A 361 -3.73 -13.31 -9.13
CA PHE A 361 -4.62 -12.50 -8.32
C PHE A 361 -3.91 -11.24 -7.82
N ASN A 362 -4.64 -10.13 -7.84
CA ASN A 362 -4.17 -8.87 -7.28
C ASN A 362 -4.38 -8.90 -5.76
N ARG A 363 -3.42 -8.40 -4.97
CA ARG A 363 -3.56 -8.22 -3.51
C ARG A 363 -4.86 -7.50 -3.11
N LYS A 364 -5.40 -6.62 -3.97
CA LYS A 364 -6.71 -5.96 -3.74
C LYS A 364 -7.90 -6.94 -3.64
N GLN A 365 -7.81 -8.12 -4.24
CA GLN A 365 -8.86 -9.14 -4.16
C GLN A 365 -8.85 -9.88 -2.81
N GLN A 366 -7.76 -9.73 -2.04
CA GLN A 366 -7.55 -10.35 -0.72
C GLN A 366 -7.82 -11.86 -0.71
N ILE A 367 -7.55 -12.55 -1.82
CA ILE A 367 -7.86 -13.97 -1.97
C ILE A 367 -6.97 -14.81 -1.06
N PHE A 368 -5.67 -14.50 -1.01
CA PHE A 368 -4.76 -15.21 -0.12
C PHE A 368 -5.15 -14.99 1.34
N GLU A 369 -5.40 -13.74 1.74
CA GLU A 369 -5.75 -13.39 3.11
C GLU A 369 -7.01 -14.12 3.58
N LYS A 370 -8.07 -14.15 2.76
CA LYS A 370 -9.32 -14.88 3.06
C LYS A 370 -9.13 -16.39 3.17
N VAL A 371 -8.22 -16.98 2.39
CA VAL A 371 -7.94 -18.42 2.44
C VAL A 371 -7.02 -18.74 3.62
N ALA A 372 -6.01 -17.90 3.88
CA ALA A 372 -5.03 -18.05 4.94
C ALA A 372 -5.63 -17.88 6.35
N GLU A 373 -6.78 -17.20 6.50
CA GLU A 373 -7.58 -17.23 7.74
C GLU A 373 -7.89 -18.65 8.23
N SER A 374 -7.92 -19.63 7.32
CA SER A 374 -8.13 -21.04 7.63
C SER A 374 -6.85 -21.88 7.57
N PHE A 375 -5.67 -21.27 7.41
CA PHE A 375 -4.39 -21.96 7.49
C PHE A 375 -3.87 -21.95 8.93
N THR A 376 -3.83 -23.14 9.53
CA THR A 376 -3.41 -23.33 10.91
C THR A 376 -2.46 -24.51 11.04
N LEU A 377 -1.90 -24.69 12.23
CA LEU A 377 -1.16 -25.89 12.62
C LEU A 377 -1.97 -26.71 13.60
N ASP A 378 -2.07 -28.02 13.38
CA ASP A 378 -2.69 -28.93 14.33
C ASP A 378 -1.79 -29.19 15.56
N GLU A 379 -2.27 -30.03 16.49
CA GLU A 379 -1.53 -30.39 17.71
C GLU A 379 -0.22 -31.14 17.42
N GLY A 380 -0.13 -31.82 16.27
CA GLY A 380 1.07 -32.50 15.78
C GLY A 380 2.06 -31.57 15.08
N GLY A 381 1.68 -30.31 14.81
CA GLY A 381 2.46 -29.37 14.02
C GLY A 381 2.32 -29.58 12.52
N VAL A 382 1.26 -30.25 12.06
CA VAL A 382 0.95 -30.41 10.63
C VAL A 382 0.22 -29.17 10.14
N ALA A 383 0.66 -28.62 9.01
CA ALA A 383 0.00 -27.50 8.36
C ALA A 383 -1.33 -27.96 7.76
N VAL A 384 -2.43 -27.29 8.09
CA VAL A 384 -3.79 -27.65 7.67
C VAL A 384 -4.56 -26.45 7.12
N TYR A 385 -5.44 -26.71 6.14
CA TYR A 385 -6.47 -25.78 5.68
C TYR A 385 -7.83 -26.35 6.04
N LYS A 386 -8.58 -25.68 6.93
CA LYS A 386 -9.88 -26.18 7.45
C LYS A 386 -9.80 -27.63 7.96
N GLY A 387 -8.69 -27.97 8.62
CA GLY A 387 -8.41 -29.32 9.14
C GLY A 387 -7.87 -30.32 8.12
N ILE A 388 -7.72 -29.95 6.85
CA ILE A 388 -7.17 -30.82 5.80
C ILE A 388 -5.66 -30.57 5.65
N PRO A 389 -4.79 -31.58 5.75
CA PRO A 389 -3.34 -31.39 5.67
C PRO A 389 -2.84 -30.86 4.33
N PHE A 390 -1.80 -30.02 4.39
CA PHE A 390 -0.96 -29.64 3.25
C PHE A 390 -0.13 -30.86 2.84
N LYS A 391 -0.37 -31.43 1.65
CA LYS A 391 0.30 -32.64 1.15
C LYS A 391 1.18 -32.36 -0.06
N THR A 392 2.36 -32.96 -0.07
CA THR A 392 3.24 -33.14 -1.23
C THR A 392 3.21 -34.62 -1.67
N SER A 393 3.87 -34.96 -2.78
CA SER A 393 4.08 -36.36 -3.16
C SER A 393 4.89 -37.19 -2.16
N LYS A 394 5.60 -36.55 -1.22
CA LYS A 394 6.49 -37.19 -0.24
C LYS A 394 5.97 -37.19 1.19
N GLY A 395 4.87 -36.50 1.47
CA GLY A 395 4.29 -36.45 2.81
C GLY A 395 3.61 -35.13 3.12
N VAL A 396 3.29 -34.95 4.40
CA VAL A 396 2.64 -33.75 4.93
C VAL A 396 3.65 -32.65 5.25
N VAL A 397 3.25 -31.40 5.04
CA VAL A 397 4.03 -30.22 5.43
C VAL A 397 3.82 -29.93 6.91
N THR A 398 4.89 -29.63 7.63
CA THR A 398 4.87 -29.46 9.09
C THR A 398 5.56 -28.16 9.52
N ALA A 399 5.53 -27.86 10.82
CA ALA A 399 6.33 -26.81 11.44
C ALA A 399 7.14 -27.40 12.60
N LYS A 400 8.41 -27.01 12.71
CA LYS A 400 9.38 -27.56 13.66
C LYS A 400 8.91 -27.44 15.11
N THR A 401 8.49 -26.25 15.52
CA THR A 401 8.17 -25.91 16.91
C THR A 401 6.79 -25.29 17.12
N VAL A 402 6.23 -24.59 16.12
CA VAL A 402 4.93 -23.93 16.28
C VAL A 402 3.80 -24.98 16.33
N ARG A 403 2.90 -24.85 17.31
CA ARG A 403 1.68 -25.67 17.48
C ARG A 403 0.49 -24.73 17.69
N GLY A 404 -0.66 -24.99 17.05
CA GLY A 404 -1.86 -24.16 17.21
C GLY A 404 -1.73 -22.71 16.73
N GLY A 405 -0.79 -22.43 15.82
CA GLY A 405 -0.53 -21.10 15.25
C GLY A 405 -1.20 -20.86 13.89
N SER A 406 -0.91 -19.70 13.30
CA SER A 406 -1.35 -19.32 11.94
C SER A 406 -0.22 -19.50 10.93
N ILE A 407 -0.56 -19.67 9.66
CA ILE A 407 0.42 -19.72 8.55
C ILE A 407 0.15 -18.54 7.61
N GLY A 408 1.20 -17.80 7.23
CA GLY A 408 1.07 -16.60 6.39
C GLY A 408 2.32 -16.24 5.61
#